data_AF-A0A356Z4W8-F1
#
_entry.id   AF-A0A356Z4W8-F1
#
_cell.length_a   1.000
_cell.length_b   1.000
_cell.length_c   1.000
_cell.angle_alpha   90.00
_cell.angle_beta   90.00
_cell.angle_gamma   90.00
#
_symmetry.space_group_name_H-M   'P 1'
#
loop_
_entity.id
_entity.type
_entity.pdbx_description
1 polymer ?
#
loop_
_entity_poly.entity_id
_entity_poly.type
_entity_poly.pdbx_seq_one_letter_code
_entity_poly.pdbx_strand_id
1 'polypeptide(L)' 'MNILEEEKKPVNWAGFVETTIVNFFQEHELEKLSLEDGKGNKAKLSRQKDNMIKVEYTSTTTL' A
#
# COMPACT_ATOMS: atom_id res chain seq x y z
N MET A 1 11.65 -15.40 28.93
CA MET A 1 11.96 -14.84 27.61
C MET A 1 10.73 -14.10 27.16
N ASN A 2 10.64 -12.80 27.46
CA ASN A 2 9.50 -12.00 27.01
C ASN A 2 9.76 -11.65 25.56
N ILE A 3 8.99 -12.26 24.67
CA ILE A 3 8.88 -11.79 23.29
C ILE A 3 8.25 -10.42 23.42
N LEU A 4 9.05 -9.38 23.21
CA LEU A 4 8.53 -8.03 22.98
C LEU A 4 7.78 -8.14 21.65
N GLU A 5 6.46 -8.33 21.71
CA GLU A 5 5.62 -7.97 20.58
C GLU A 5 5.88 -6.49 20.36
N GLU A 6 6.67 -6.15 19.33
CA GLU A 6 6.74 -4.78 18.84
C GLU A 6 5.29 -4.35 18.61
N GLU A 7 4.80 -3.43 19.44
CA GLU A 7 3.53 -2.76 19.20
C GLU A 7 3.63 -2.10 17.83
N LYS A 8 3.16 -2.79 16.79
CA LYS A 8 3.00 -2.20 15.46
C LYS A 8 2.01 -1.05 15.63
N LYS A 9 2.56 0.16 15.78
CA LYS A 9 1.77 1.39 15.82
C LYS A 9 0.75 1.32 14.67
N PRO A 10 -0.54 1.60 14.93
CA PRO A 10 -1.56 1.51 13.90
C PRO A 10 -1.16 2.42 12.73
N VAL A 11 -0.75 1.81 11.63
CA VAL A 11 -0.40 2.52 10.40
C VAL A 11 -1.71 2.87 9.69
N ASN A 12 -1.87 4.13 9.31
CA ASN A 12 -3.02 4.53 8.50
C ASN A 12 -2.95 3.90 7.10
N TRP A 13 -4.04 3.99 6.33
CA TRP A 13 -4.12 3.38 5.01
C TRP A 13 -2.93 3.73 4.09
N ALA A 14 -2.57 5.03 4.03
CA ALA A 14 -1.46 5.48 3.20
C ALA A 14 -0.13 4.84 3.63
N GLY A 15 0.17 4.83 4.93
CA GLY A 15 1.40 4.21 5.42
C GLY A 15 1.42 2.69 5.21
N PHE A 16 0.28 2.00 5.28
CA PHE A 16 0.19 0.58 4.96
C PHE A 16 0.54 0.33 3.48
N VAL A 17 0.02 1.17 2.57
CA VAL A 17 0.29 1.07 1.14
C VAL A 17 1.76 1.37 0.85
N GLU A 18 2.27 2.50 1.32
CA GLU A 18 3.65 2.97 1.07
C GLU A 18 4.74 2.07 1.65
N THR A 19 4.42 1.24 2.64
CA THR A 19 5.36 0.30 3.23
C THR A 19 5.10 -1.12 2.71
N THR A 20 4.03 -1.74 3.20
CA THR A 20 3.79 -3.17 3.02
C THR A 20 3.48 -3.50 1.56
N ILE A 21 2.63 -2.70 0.93
CA ILE A 21 2.17 -2.98 -0.43
C ILE A 21 3.22 -2.60 -1.47
N VAL A 22 3.93 -1.49 -1.30
CA VAL A 22 5.05 -1.13 -2.18
C VAL A 22 6.17 -2.17 -2.10
N ASN A 23 6.54 -2.64 -0.91
CA ASN A 23 7.55 -3.69 -0.75
C ASN A 23 7.11 -4.98 -1.46
N PHE A 24 5.89 -5.46 -1.20
CA PHE A 24 5.32 -6.62 -1.89
C PHE A 24 5.34 -6.46 -3.42
N PHE A 25 4.96 -5.27 -3.91
CA PHE A 25 4.96 -4.95 -5.34
C PHE A 25 6.37 -5.00 -5.95
N GLN A 26 7.38 -4.56 -5.21
CA GLN A 26 8.78 -4.63 -5.62
C GLN A 26 9.34 -6.05 -5.58
N GLU A 27 9.16 -6.75 -4.47
CA GLU A 27 9.67 -8.11 -4.22
C GLU A 27 9.18 -9.13 -5.24
N HIS A 28 7.95 -8.95 -5.73
CA HIS A 28 7.35 -9.83 -6.73
C HIS A 28 7.39 -9.28 -8.15
N GLU A 29 8.17 -8.21 -8.39
CA GLU A 29 8.38 -7.60 -9.72
C GLU A 29 7.05 -7.32 -10.44
N LEU A 30 6.02 -6.89 -9.70
CA LEU A 30 4.71 -6.63 -10.28
C LEU A 30 4.74 -5.40 -11.18
N GLU A 31 3.90 -5.41 -12.22
CA GLU A 31 3.75 -4.29 -13.15
C GLU A 31 2.58 -3.37 -12.74
N LYS A 32 1.49 -3.94 -12.22
CA LYS A 32 0.28 -3.22 -11.80
C LYS A 32 -0.42 -3.92 -10.65
N LEU A 33 -0.95 -3.15 -9.72
CA LEU A 33 -1.75 -3.63 -8.59
C LEU A 33 -2.85 -2.61 -8.25
N SER A 34 -4.02 -3.09 -7.87
CA SER A 34 -5.12 -2.26 -7.36
C SER A 34 -5.68 -2.92 -6.11
N LEU A 35 -5.94 -2.13 -5.07
CA LEU A 35 -6.44 -2.61 -3.79
C LEU A 35 -7.45 -1.64 -3.16
N GLU A 36 -8.37 -2.20 -2.38
CA GLU A 36 -9.44 -1.49 -1.69
C GLU A 36 -9.67 -2.14 -0.32
N ASP A 37 -9.84 -1.34 0.73
CA ASP A 37 -10.03 -1.82 2.11
C ASP A 37 -11.49 -2.11 2.50
N GLY A 38 -12.42 -1.94 1.55
CA GLY A 38 -13.87 -2.07 1.76
C GLY A 38 -14.51 -0.92 2.56
N LYS A 39 -13.74 0.10 2.97
CA LYS A 39 -14.19 1.31 3.66
C LYS A 39 -14.05 2.56 2.80
N GLY A 40 -13.88 2.37 1.50
CA GLY A 40 -13.77 3.44 0.52
C GLY A 40 -12.36 3.96 0.29
N ASN A 41 -11.33 3.42 0.96
CA ASN A 41 -9.94 3.73 0.65
C ASN A 41 -9.45 2.80 -0.47
N LYS A 42 -8.96 3.40 -1.56
CA LYS A 42 -8.41 2.66 -2.71
C LYS A 42 -7.01 3.15 -3.01
N ALA A 43 -6.19 2.24 -3.52
CA ALA A 43 -4.88 2.57 -4.05
C ALA A 43 -4.62 1.81 -5.36
N LYS A 44 -3.84 2.41 -6.24
CA LYS A 44 -3.32 1.79 -7.46
C LYS A 44 -1.83 1.99 -7.53
N LEU A 45 -1.10 0.91 -7.78
CA LEU A 45 0.34 0.92 -8.01
C LEU A 45 0.59 0.56 -9.47
N SER A 46 1.51 1.29 -10.11
CA SER A 46 1.97 0.99 -11.46
C SER A 46 3.47 1.24 -11.60
N ARG A 47 4.16 0.29 -12.24
CA ARG A 47 5.56 0.44 -12.60
C ARG A 47 5.67 1.34 -13.82
N GLN A 48 6.59 2.29 -13.77
CA GLN A 48 6.89 3.23 -14.86
C GLN A 48 8.14 2.77 -15.61
N LYS A 49 8.40 3.39 -16.77
CA LYS A 49 9.47 3.01 -17.70
C LYS A 49 10.89 3.11 -17.11
N ASP A 50 11.06 3.88 -16.05
CA ASP A 50 12.30 4.09 -15.29
C ASP A 50 12.37 3.24 -14.02
N ASN A 51 11.49 2.24 -13.89
CA ASN A 51 11.33 1.40 -12.71
C ASN A 51 10.81 2.18 -11.47
N MET A 52 10.36 3.42 -11.64
CA MET A 52 9.68 4.18 -10.60
C MET A 52 8.28 3.59 -10.35
N ILE A 53 7.87 3.52 -9.08
CA ILE A 53 6.52 3.09 -8.70
C ILE A 53 5.66 4.32 -8.50
N LYS A 54 4.61 4.44 -9.32
CA LYS A 54 3.57 5.43 -9.13
C LYS A 54 2.48 4.83 -8.24
N VAL A 55 2.21 5.49 -7.11
CA VAL A 55 1.10 5.18 -6.21
C VAL A 55 0.02 6.25 -6.34
N GLU A 56 -1.22 5.85 -6.60
CA GLU A 56 -2.37 6.74 -6.71
C GLU A 56 -3.42 6.34 -5.68
N TYR A 57 -3.82 7.28 -4.83
CA TYR A 57 -4.90 7.09 -3.86
C TYR A 57 -6.22 7.61 -4.44
N THR A 58 -7.30 6.89 -4.18
CA THR A 58 -8.64 7.35 -4.53
C THR A 58 -9.58 7.02 -3.37
N SER A 59 -10.38 7.99 -2.95
CA SER A 59 -11.41 7.78 -1.92
C SER A 59 -12.78 7.77 -2.58
N THR A 60 -13.62 6.84 -2.16
CA THR A 60 -15.04 6.78 -2.57
C THR A 60 -15.86 7.65 -1.63
N THR A 61 -15.52 8.93 -1.52
CA THR A 61 -16.40 9.88 -0.82
C THR A 61 -17.45 10.32 -1.82
N THR A 62 -18.62 9.67 -1.80
CA THR A 62 -19.80 10.24 -2.44
C THR A 62 -20.24 11.43 -1.57
N LEU A 63 -20.04 12.65 -2.07
CA LEU A 63 -20.62 13.87 -1.50
C LEU A 63 -22.13 13.88 -1.71
#